data_AF-A0A6B2CQV6-F1
#
_entry.id   AF-A0A6B2CQV6-F1
#
_cell.length_a   1.000
_cell.length_b   1.000
_cell.length_c   1.000
_cell.angle_alpha   90.00
_cell.angle_beta   90.00
_cell.angle_gamma   90.00
#
_symmetry.space_group_name_H-M   'P 1'
#
loop_
_entity.id
_entity.type
_entity.pdbx_description
1 polymer ?
#
loop_
_entity_poly.entity_id
_entity_poly.type
_entity_poly.pdbx_seq_one_letter_code
_entity_poly.pdbx_strand_id
1 'polypeptide(L)'
;MSIGRLKVLLESAVPVIEAPSRDLEQYTTPAEIALAMASFAREAGLLEGATVADLGAGTCRIALAALLLGASKAIAVDVDERLAAPCLAASRYLGVEDRLSYVVSYISSEEGPLMPGAVDLVLTNPPFGVWRRGADAEFLVYAMRLRPRAVIAVVKSGNLEFHRRVAEREGFSLKLIGLFDFPIPASMPHHRSRIRRVRVDLIELSGAQ
;
A
#
# COMPACT_ATOMS: atom_id res chain seq x y z
N MET A 1 -7.40 -12.88 -16.53
CA MET A 1 -5.95 -13.19 -16.56
C MET A 1 -5.57 -13.94 -15.29
N SER A 2 -4.65 -14.91 -15.32
CA SER A 2 -4.22 -15.60 -14.09
C SER A 2 -3.36 -14.67 -13.21
N ILE A 3 -3.33 -14.92 -11.89
CA ILE A 3 -2.51 -14.15 -10.93
C ILE A 3 -1.02 -14.18 -11.32
N GLY A 4 -0.51 -15.32 -11.79
CA GLY A 4 0.88 -15.44 -12.25
C GLY A 4 1.21 -14.51 -13.43
N ARG A 5 0.29 -14.38 -14.40
CA ARG A 5 0.46 -13.44 -15.52
C ARG A 5 0.36 -11.99 -15.07
N LEU A 6 -0.56 -11.68 -14.15
CA LEU A 6 -0.67 -10.35 -13.53
C LEU A 6 0.62 -9.96 -12.79
N LYS A 7 1.26 -10.90 -12.09
CA LYS A 7 2.52 -10.65 -11.38
C LYS A 7 3.62 -10.22 -12.36
N VAL A 8 3.80 -10.97 -13.45
CA VAL A 8 4.80 -10.63 -14.49
C VAL A 8 4.48 -9.29 -15.15
N LEU A 9 3.21 -9.03 -15.44
CA LEU A 9 2.77 -7.77 -16.02
C LEU A 9 3.05 -6.58 -15.09
N LEU A 10 2.70 -6.67 -13.80
CA LEU A 10 2.94 -5.60 -12.85
C LEU A 10 4.42 -5.33 -12.59
N GLU A 11 5.27 -6.37 -12.49
CA GLU A 11 6.71 -6.17 -12.32
C GLU A 11 7.37 -5.54 -13.55
N SER A 12 6.82 -5.76 -14.75
CA SER A 12 7.35 -5.19 -15.99
C SER A 12 6.79 -3.79 -16.30
N ALA A 13 5.51 -3.56 -16.03
CA ALA A 13 4.83 -2.30 -16.34
C ALA A 13 5.10 -1.21 -15.31
N VAL A 14 5.23 -1.57 -14.03
CA VAL A 14 5.37 -0.61 -12.93
C VAL A 14 6.84 -0.53 -12.53
N PRO A 15 7.53 0.60 -12.77
CA PRO A 15 8.94 0.71 -12.46
C PRO A 15 9.19 0.70 -10.95
N VAL A 16 10.40 0.31 -10.56
CA VAL A 16 10.89 0.52 -9.19
C VAL A 16 11.12 2.02 -8.93
N ILE A 17 11.20 2.39 -7.67
CA ILE A 17 11.51 3.77 -7.28
C ILE A 17 12.99 4.04 -7.59
N GLU A 18 13.24 4.99 -8.48
CA GLU A 18 14.58 5.47 -8.78
C GLU A 18 15.05 6.45 -7.69
N ALA A 19 16.31 6.33 -7.26
CA ALA A 19 16.90 7.16 -6.19
C ALA A 19 16.00 7.25 -4.93
N PRO A 20 15.68 6.11 -4.28
CA PRO A 20 14.76 6.07 -3.15
C PRO A 20 15.29 6.89 -1.96
N SER A 21 14.43 7.72 -1.39
CA SER A 21 14.71 8.45 -0.17
C SER A 21 14.65 7.51 1.04
N ARG A 22 15.75 7.47 1.81
CA ARG A 22 15.81 6.70 3.05
C ARG A 22 14.92 7.31 4.13
N ASP A 23 14.86 8.64 4.21
CA ASP A 23 14.09 9.36 5.22
C ASP A 23 12.57 9.17 5.04
N LEU A 24 12.14 8.88 3.81
CA LEU A 24 10.76 8.54 3.47
C LEU A 24 10.49 7.03 3.46
N GLU A 25 11.49 6.18 3.76
CA GLU A 25 11.37 4.72 3.70
C GLU A 25 10.82 4.20 2.35
N GLN A 26 11.28 4.79 1.25
CA GLN A 26 10.78 4.45 -0.09
C GLN A 26 11.26 3.07 -0.52
N TYR A 27 10.33 2.11 -0.53
CA TYR A 27 10.53 0.76 -1.03
C TYR A 27 9.42 0.41 -2.02
N THR A 28 9.77 -0.12 -3.19
CA THR A 28 8.76 -0.61 -4.13
C THR A 28 8.16 -1.91 -3.61
N THR A 29 6.86 -1.90 -3.32
CA THR A 29 6.12 -3.11 -2.95
C THR A 29 6.26 -4.18 -4.04
N PRO A 30 6.67 -5.43 -3.74
CA PRO A 30 6.68 -6.51 -4.72
C PRO A 30 5.28 -6.76 -5.30
N ALA A 31 5.18 -7.09 -6.59
CA ALA A 31 3.90 -7.38 -7.22
C ALA A 31 3.17 -8.55 -6.55
N GLU A 32 3.91 -9.50 -5.98
CA GLU A 32 3.34 -10.61 -5.21
C GLU A 32 2.54 -10.13 -3.99
N ILE A 33 3.07 -9.16 -3.25
CA ILE A 33 2.40 -8.61 -2.07
C ILE A 33 1.22 -7.73 -2.49
N ALA A 34 1.41 -6.87 -3.50
CA ALA A 34 0.32 -6.05 -4.04
C ALA A 34 -0.86 -6.90 -4.56
N LEU A 35 -0.57 -8.00 -5.26
CA LEU A 35 -1.59 -8.93 -5.73
C LEU A 35 -2.21 -9.76 -4.60
N ALA A 36 -1.46 -10.10 -3.56
CA ALA A 36 -2.03 -10.77 -2.39
C ALA A 36 -3.04 -9.87 -1.67
N MET A 37 -2.72 -8.58 -1.48
CA MET A 37 -3.64 -7.58 -0.92
C MET A 37 -4.94 -7.49 -1.74
N ALA A 38 -4.80 -7.26 -3.05
CA ALA A 38 -5.95 -7.12 -3.94
C ALA A 38 -6.76 -8.43 -4.09
N SER A 39 -6.10 -9.59 -4.10
CA SER A 39 -6.78 -10.89 -4.18
C SER A 39 -7.58 -11.18 -2.92
N PHE A 40 -6.99 -10.94 -1.74
CA PHE A 40 -7.71 -11.04 -0.47
C PHE A 40 -8.93 -10.11 -0.46
N ALA A 41 -8.75 -8.84 -0.83
CA ALA A 41 -9.86 -7.88 -0.90
C ALA A 41 -10.99 -8.36 -1.83
N ARG A 42 -10.64 -8.93 -2.99
CA ARG A 42 -11.61 -9.47 -3.94
C ARG A 42 -12.36 -10.69 -3.37
N GLU A 43 -11.63 -11.63 -2.79
CA GLU A 43 -12.20 -12.85 -2.19
C GLU A 43 -13.09 -12.55 -0.98
N ALA A 44 -12.77 -11.50 -0.22
CA ALA A 44 -13.59 -10.98 0.87
C ALA A 44 -14.79 -10.14 0.39
N GLY A 45 -14.98 -9.94 -0.92
CA GLY A 45 -16.07 -9.12 -1.47
C GLY A 45 -15.92 -7.62 -1.22
N LEU A 46 -14.70 -7.15 -0.93
CA LEU A 46 -14.40 -5.74 -0.62
C LEU A 46 -13.94 -4.93 -1.84
N LEU A 47 -13.51 -5.59 -2.93
CA LEU A 47 -12.83 -4.91 -4.04
C LEU A 47 -13.75 -4.54 -5.22
N GLU A 48 -14.70 -5.41 -5.58
CA GLU A 48 -15.50 -5.23 -6.80
C GLU A 48 -16.33 -3.94 -6.71
N GLY A 49 -16.16 -3.04 -7.68
CA GLY A 49 -16.86 -1.76 -7.72
C GLY A 49 -16.37 -0.71 -6.70
N ALA A 50 -15.39 -1.04 -5.86
CA ALA A 50 -14.91 -0.17 -4.79
C ALA A 50 -14.07 1.01 -5.30
N THR A 51 -14.10 2.12 -4.57
CA THR A 51 -13.09 3.17 -4.64
C THR A 51 -11.98 2.85 -3.63
N VAL A 52 -10.76 2.61 -4.13
CA VAL A 52 -9.60 2.20 -3.32
C VAL A 52 -8.65 3.38 -3.09
N ALA A 53 -8.17 3.56 -1.85
CA ALA A 53 -7.00 4.41 -1.59
C ALA A 53 -5.73 3.56 -1.50
N ASP A 54 -4.65 4.03 -2.13
CA ASP A 54 -3.28 3.56 -1.95
C ASP A 54 -2.47 4.65 -1.24
N LEU A 55 -2.19 4.47 0.05
CA LEU A 55 -1.53 5.48 0.89
C LEU A 55 -0.04 5.19 0.98
N GLY A 56 0.80 6.16 0.58
CA GLY A 56 2.24 5.92 0.37
C GLY A 56 2.45 5.13 -0.92
N ALA A 57 1.74 5.52 -1.98
CA ALA A 57 1.57 4.72 -3.18
C ALA A 57 2.87 4.45 -3.94
N GLY A 58 3.88 5.32 -3.81
CA GLY A 58 5.08 5.30 -4.60
C GLY A 58 4.76 5.32 -6.10
N THR A 59 5.28 4.34 -6.85
CA THR A 59 4.93 4.14 -8.27
C THR A 59 3.57 3.44 -8.50
N CYS A 60 2.70 3.44 -7.48
CA CYS A 60 1.30 3.00 -7.47
C CYS A 60 1.03 1.53 -7.83
N ARG A 61 1.98 0.64 -7.51
CA ARG A 61 1.82 -0.80 -7.80
C ARG A 61 0.61 -1.43 -7.08
N ILE A 62 0.30 -0.98 -5.87
CA ILE A 62 -0.85 -1.49 -5.10
C ILE A 62 -2.16 -0.98 -5.72
N ALA A 63 -2.28 0.32 -6.01
CA ALA A 63 -3.42 0.89 -6.73
C ALA A 63 -3.67 0.19 -8.07
N LEU A 64 -2.62 -0.05 -8.87
CA LEU A 64 -2.73 -0.71 -10.17
C LEU A 64 -3.14 -2.19 -10.03
N ALA A 65 -2.64 -2.91 -9.02
CA ALA A 65 -3.13 -4.24 -8.71
C ALA A 65 -4.63 -4.24 -8.39
N ALA A 66 -5.12 -3.29 -7.58
CA ALA A 66 -6.53 -3.17 -7.26
C ALA A 66 -7.40 -2.94 -8.51
N LEU A 67 -6.99 -2.02 -9.40
CA LEU A 67 -7.70 -1.71 -10.65
C LEU A 67 -7.76 -2.90 -11.62
N LEU A 68 -6.68 -3.70 -11.70
CA LEU A 68 -6.62 -4.89 -12.54
C LEU A 68 -7.44 -6.06 -11.98
N LEU A 69 -7.79 -6.05 -10.69
CA LEU A 69 -8.54 -7.11 -10.03
C LEU A 69 -10.03 -6.81 -9.80
N GLY A 70 -10.51 -5.60 -10.10
CA GLY A 70 -11.95 -5.27 -10.05
C GLY A 70 -12.32 -3.96 -9.37
N ALA A 71 -11.36 -3.19 -8.85
CA ALA A 71 -11.67 -1.86 -8.31
C ALA A 71 -12.19 -0.92 -9.40
N SER A 72 -13.22 -0.14 -9.06
CA SER A 72 -13.82 0.86 -9.96
C SER A 72 -12.91 2.06 -10.13
N LYS A 73 -12.31 2.53 -9.03
CA LYS A 73 -11.39 3.65 -8.99
C LYS A 73 -10.27 3.40 -7.99
N ALA A 74 -9.11 3.99 -8.23
CA ALA A 74 -8.03 4.04 -7.26
C ALA A 74 -7.50 5.47 -7.11
N ILE A 75 -7.22 5.86 -5.87
CA ILE A 75 -6.60 7.13 -5.52
C ILE A 75 -5.24 6.82 -4.89
N ALA A 76 -4.17 7.08 -5.62
CA ALA A 76 -2.80 6.95 -5.15
C ALA A 76 -2.37 8.25 -4.47
N VAL A 77 -1.95 8.17 -3.21
CA VAL A 77 -1.47 9.32 -2.43
C VAL A 77 -0.01 9.10 -2.06
N ASP A 78 0.87 10.02 -2.43
CA ASP A 78 2.26 10.01 -2.01
C ASP A 78 2.77 11.45 -1.83
N VAL A 79 3.78 11.65 -1.00
CA VAL A 79 4.39 12.96 -0.77
C VAL A 79 5.42 13.31 -1.86
N ASP A 80 5.98 12.31 -2.54
CA ASP A 80 7.00 12.49 -3.55
C ASP A 80 6.40 12.68 -4.95
N GLU A 81 6.37 13.93 -5.41
CA GLU A 81 5.85 14.31 -6.72
C GLU A 81 6.56 13.61 -7.89
N ARG A 82 7.82 13.19 -7.71
CA ARG A 82 8.62 12.54 -8.76
C ARG A 82 8.02 11.20 -9.18
N LEU A 83 7.25 10.58 -8.29
CA LEU A 83 6.66 9.24 -8.49
C LEU A 83 5.33 9.29 -9.25
N ALA A 84 4.73 10.49 -9.42
CA ALA A 84 3.49 10.67 -10.16
C ALA A 84 3.63 10.29 -11.65
N ALA A 85 4.67 10.80 -12.32
CA ALA A 85 4.91 10.54 -13.73
C ALA A 85 5.09 9.04 -14.07
N PRO A 86 5.95 8.26 -13.38
CA PRO A 86 6.07 6.83 -13.63
C PRO A 86 4.79 6.06 -13.30
N CYS A 87 4.07 6.43 -12.24
CA CYS A 87 2.77 5.84 -11.92
C CYS A 87 1.76 6.03 -13.07
N LEU A 88 1.60 7.27 -13.57
CA LEU A 88 0.67 7.59 -14.67
C LEU A 88 1.10 6.97 -16.00
N ALA A 89 2.40 6.78 -16.23
CA ALA A 89 2.88 6.05 -17.39
C ALA A 89 2.51 4.56 -17.32
N ALA A 90 2.67 3.95 -16.15
CA ALA A 90 2.28 2.56 -15.91
C ALA A 90 0.76 2.36 -16.03
N SER A 91 -0.05 3.30 -15.53
CA SER A 91 -1.52 3.20 -15.66
C SER A 91 -1.98 3.24 -17.11
N ARG A 92 -1.40 4.13 -17.94
CA ARG A 92 -1.65 4.17 -19.40
C ARG A 92 -1.23 2.88 -20.09
N TYR A 93 -0.06 2.35 -19.76
CA TYR A 93 0.40 1.08 -20.34
C TYR A 93 -0.55 -0.08 -20.02
N LEU A 94 -1.16 -0.06 -18.83
CA LEU A 94 -2.11 -1.07 -18.37
C LEU A 94 -3.56 -0.80 -18.82
N GLY A 95 -3.84 0.35 -19.44
CA GLY A 95 -5.18 0.76 -19.89
C GLY A 95 -6.15 1.00 -18.74
N VAL A 96 -5.67 1.62 -17.66
CA VAL A 96 -6.46 1.91 -16.44
C VAL A 96 -6.33 3.37 -15.97
N GLU A 97 -5.78 4.24 -16.81
CA GLU A 97 -5.50 5.64 -16.47
C GLU A 97 -6.75 6.47 -16.16
N ASP A 98 -7.88 6.13 -16.75
CA ASP A 98 -9.18 6.78 -16.55
C ASP A 98 -9.77 6.48 -15.16
N ARG A 99 -9.29 5.42 -14.51
CA ARG A 99 -9.72 4.97 -13.17
C ARG A 99 -8.72 5.31 -12.07
N LEU A 100 -7.59 5.95 -12.39
CA LEU A 100 -6.54 6.27 -11.45
C LEU A 100 -6.39 7.79 -11.25
N SER A 101 -6.45 8.23 -10.01
CA SER A 101 -6.05 9.59 -9.60
C SER A 101 -4.76 9.52 -8.79
N TYR A 102 -3.80 10.40 -9.07
CA TYR A 102 -2.59 10.55 -8.25
C TYR A 102 -2.63 11.90 -7.53
N VAL A 103 -2.46 11.89 -6.21
CA VAL A 103 -2.51 13.06 -5.35
C VAL A 103 -1.17 13.22 -4.63
N VAL A 104 -0.50 14.34 -4.86
CA VAL A 104 0.71 14.70 -4.12
C VAL A 104 0.29 15.31 -2.78
N SER A 105 0.51 14.59 -1.68
CA SER A 105 0.19 15.08 -0.34
C SER A 105 0.98 14.35 0.74
N TYR A 106 1.25 15.06 1.82
CA TYR A 106 1.68 14.46 3.07
C TYR A 106 0.51 13.74 3.76
N ILE A 107 0.84 12.71 4.55
CA ILE A 107 -0.08 11.95 5.41
C ILE A 107 0.50 11.89 6.82
N SER A 108 -0.34 12.17 7.82
CA SER A 108 -0.10 11.91 9.24
C SER A 108 -1.39 11.36 9.87
N SER A 109 -1.37 11.05 11.17
CA SER A 109 -2.59 10.61 11.88
C SER A 109 -3.73 11.64 11.83
N GLU A 110 -3.41 12.94 11.74
CA GLU A 110 -4.38 14.04 11.81
C GLU A 110 -4.69 14.67 10.44
N GLU A 111 -3.76 14.59 9.49
CA GLU A 111 -3.82 15.32 8.23
C GLU A 111 -3.58 14.42 7.02
N GLY A 112 -4.37 14.64 5.97
CA GLY A 112 -4.20 14.04 4.65
C GLY A 112 -5.27 14.54 3.68
N PRO A 113 -5.17 14.19 2.39
CA PRO A 113 -5.97 14.84 1.34
C PRO A 113 -7.39 14.27 1.18
N LEU A 114 -7.67 13.10 1.75
CA LEU A 114 -8.96 12.41 1.69
C LEU A 114 -9.79 12.66 2.95
N MET A 115 -11.10 12.74 2.76
CA MET A 115 -12.09 12.93 3.82
C MET A 115 -12.75 11.60 4.21
N PRO A 116 -13.31 11.48 5.42
CA PRO A 116 -14.11 10.31 5.81
C PRO A 116 -15.23 10.01 4.81
N GLY A 117 -15.38 8.74 4.42
CA GLY A 117 -16.36 8.28 3.44
C GLY A 117 -15.96 8.51 1.97
N ALA A 118 -14.77 9.06 1.69
CA ALA A 118 -14.31 9.27 0.32
C ALA A 118 -13.92 7.97 -0.41
N VAL A 119 -13.62 6.90 0.33
CA VAL A 119 -13.15 5.61 -0.21
C VAL A 119 -13.80 4.43 0.52
N ASP A 120 -13.97 3.33 -0.19
CA ASP A 120 -14.57 2.09 0.35
C ASP A 120 -13.51 1.19 1.03
N LEU A 121 -12.28 1.21 0.52
CA LEU A 121 -11.20 0.31 0.89
C LEU A 121 -9.87 1.05 0.87
N VAL A 122 -9.01 0.80 1.85
CA VAL A 122 -7.63 1.27 1.85
C VAL A 122 -6.70 0.07 1.69
N LEU A 123 -5.77 0.14 0.74
CA LEU A 123 -4.64 -0.76 0.61
C LEU A 123 -3.37 0.05 0.85
N THR A 124 -2.44 -0.38 1.71
CA THR A 124 -1.23 0.41 1.96
C THR A 124 -0.02 -0.43 2.34
N ASN A 125 1.16 -0.02 1.89
CA ASN A 125 2.45 -0.45 2.42
C ASN A 125 3.12 0.78 3.06
N PRO A 126 2.73 1.13 4.30
CA PRO A 126 3.25 2.33 4.94
C PRO A 126 4.74 2.21 5.24
N PRO A 127 5.44 3.33 5.48
CA PRO A 127 6.82 3.30 5.98
C PRO A 127 6.91 2.45 7.25
N PHE A 128 7.85 1.51 7.32
CA PHE A 128 7.97 0.53 8.41
C PHE A 128 8.43 1.13 9.76
N GLY A 129 8.71 2.42 9.80
CA GLY A 129 9.18 3.13 10.99
C GLY A 129 10.60 2.75 11.41
N VAL A 130 11.43 2.34 10.44
CA VAL A 130 12.86 2.08 10.65
C VAL A 130 13.63 3.37 10.89
N TRP A 131 13.28 4.45 10.20
CA TRP A 131 13.94 5.76 10.32
C TRP A 131 13.09 6.73 11.16
N ARG A 132 11.77 6.70 10.99
CA ARG A 132 10.83 7.50 11.79
C ARG A 132 9.89 6.60 12.58
N ARG A 133 10.17 6.44 13.89
CA ARG A 133 9.34 5.61 14.77
C ARG A 133 7.87 6.08 14.74
N GLY A 134 6.95 5.17 14.48
CA GLY A 134 5.51 5.44 14.47
C GLY A 134 4.93 5.90 13.14
N ALA A 135 5.75 6.00 12.08
CA ALA A 135 5.25 6.39 10.74
C ALA A 135 4.21 5.39 10.20
N ASP A 136 4.38 4.09 10.46
CA ASP A 136 3.39 3.06 10.13
C ASP A 136 2.06 3.32 10.84
N ALA A 137 2.11 3.60 12.14
CA ALA A 137 0.91 3.88 12.94
C ALA A 137 0.17 5.14 12.48
N GLU A 138 0.88 6.21 12.09
CA GLU A 138 0.26 7.42 11.56
C GLU A 138 -0.56 7.15 10.30
N PHE A 139 -0.01 6.36 9.37
CA PHE A 139 -0.72 5.96 8.15
C PHE A 139 -1.95 5.09 8.47
N LEU A 140 -1.82 4.13 9.40
CA LEU A 140 -2.94 3.27 9.77
C LEU A 140 -4.06 4.04 10.47
N VAL A 141 -3.72 4.99 11.36
CA VAL A 141 -4.70 5.86 12.02
C VAL A 141 -5.44 6.70 10.99
N TYR A 142 -4.72 7.33 10.06
CA TYR A 142 -5.33 8.08 8.97
C TYR A 142 -6.25 7.19 8.13
N ALA A 143 -5.78 6.01 7.71
CA ALA A 143 -6.55 5.05 6.93
C ALA A 143 -7.87 4.66 7.61
N MET A 144 -7.86 4.40 8.91
CA MET A 144 -9.05 4.04 9.68
C MET A 144 -10.01 5.23 9.88
N ARG A 145 -9.48 6.45 10.02
CA ARG A 145 -10.28 7.68 10.11
C ARG A 145 -11.02 8.02 8.82
N LEU A 146 -10.56 7.53 7.67
CA LEU A 146 -11.32 7.59 6.43
C LEU A 146 -12.64 6.77 6.48
N ARG A 147 -12.82 5.95 7.51
CA ARG A 147 -13.98 5.04 7.71
C ARG A 147 -14.25 4.11 6.52
N PRO A 148 -13.22 3.44 5.94
CA PRO A 148 -13.45 2.44 4.91
C PRO A 148 -14.09 1.18 5.51
N ARG A 149 -14.58 0.29 4.65
CA ARG A 149 -15.05 -1.05 5.05
C ARG A 149 -13.91 -1.88 5.67
N ALA A 150 -12.70 -1.72 5.12
CA ALA A 150 -11.49 -2.32 5.65
C ALA A 150 -10.23 -1.51 5.27
N VAL A 151 -9.15 -1.75 6.01
CA VAL A 151 -7.78 -1.37 5.65
C VAL A 151 -6.97 -2.65 5.53
N ILE A 152 -6.34 -2.88 4.38
CA ILE A 152 -5.39 -3.99 4.21
C ILE A 152 -4.00 -3.39 4.13
N ALA A 153 -3.13 -3.77 5.06
CA ALA A 153 -1.83 -3.16 5.21
C ALA A 153 -0.71 -4.19 5.33
N VAL A 154 0.48 -3.80 4.86
CA VAL A 154 1.72 -4.54 5.11
C VAL A 154 2.45 -3.86 6.26
N VAL A 155 2.72 -4.58 7.34
CA VAL A 155 3.46 -4.05 8.49
C VAL A 155 4.66 -4.93 8.80
N LYS A 156 5.68 -4.37 9.44
CA LYS A 156 6.86 -5.17 9.83
C LYS A 156 6.47 -6.23 10.88
N SER A 157 6.88 -7.48 10.66
CA SER A 157 6.60 -8.57 11.61
C SER A 157 7.21 -8.31 12.99
N GLY A 158 6.52 -8.79 14.02
CA GLY A 158 6.96 -8.72 15.42
C GLY A 158 6.32 -7.59 16.24
N ASN A 159 5.44 -6.79 15.62
CA ASN A 159 4.75 -5.68 16.28
C ASN A 159 3.21 -5.81 16.26
N LEU A 160 2.67 -6.98 15.91
CA LEU A 160 1.23 -7.20 15.72
C LEU A 160 0.36 -6.73 16.90
N GLU A 161 0.84 -6.93 18.13
CA GLU A 161 0.15 -6.53 19.36
C GLU A 161 0.14 -5.01 19.56
N PHE A 162 1.16 -4.31 19.07
CA PHE A 162 1.13 -2.84 19.00
C PHE A 162 0.09 -2.37 17.97
N HIS A 163 0.08 -2.95 16.76
CA HIS A 163 -0.89 -2.59 15.72
C HIS A 163 -2.33 -2.92 16.13
N ARG A 164 -2.56 -4.00 16.88
CA ARG A 164 -3.87 -4.35 17.45
C ARG A 164 -4.40 -3.24 18.35
N ARG A 165 -3.59 -2.76 19.29
CA ARG A 165 -3.98 -1.63 20.16
C ARG A 165 -4.23 -0.33 19.39
N VAL A 166 -3.48 -0.09 18.31
CA VAL A 166 -3.72 1.07 17.44
C VAL A 166 -5.08 0.93 16.75
N ALA A 167 -5.41 -0.25 16.22
CA ALA A 167 -6.69 -0.52 15.59
C ALA A 167 -7.87 -0.35 16.57
N GLU A 168 -7.77 -0.93 17.77
CA GLU A 168 -8.82 -0.89 18.80
C GLU A 168 -9.16 0.55 19.22
N ARG A 169 -8.16 1.43 19.31
CA ARG A 169 -8.36 2.86 19.64
C ARG A 169 -9.17 3.61 18.58
N GLU A 170 -9.09 3.19 17.33
CA GLU A 170 -9.83 3.78 16.20
C GLU A 170 -11.16 3.05 15.92
N GLY A 171 -11.49 2.01 16.69
CA GLY A 171 -12.72 1.21 16.57
C GLY A 171 -12.63 0.05 15.58
N PHE A 172 -11.42 -0.41 15.26
CA PHE A 172 -11.16 -1.52 14.35
C PHE A 172 -10.59 -2.73 15.10
N SER A 173 -10.82 -3.92 14.56
CA SER A 173 -10.16 -5.17 14.93
C SER A 173 -9.03 -5.48 13.96
N LEU A 174 -8.01 -6.22 14.40
CA LEU A 174 -6.88 -6.64 13.55
C LEU A 174 -6.92 -8.14 13.31
N LYS A 175 -6.82 -8.54 12.04
CA LYS A 175 -6.61 -9.93 11.61
C LYS A 175 -5.30 -10.07 10.83
N LEU A 176 -4.49 -11.05 11.19
CA LEU A 176 -3.33 -11.45 10.39
C LEU A 176 -3.80 -12.35 9.24
N ILE A 177 -3.53 -11.95 7.99
CA ILE A 177 -4.01 -12.64 6.79
C ILE A 177 -2.88 -13.22 5.92
N GLY A 178 -1.61 -12.87 6.19
CA GLY A 178 -0.47 -13.47 5.49
C GLY A 178 0.88 -13.09 6.08
N LEU A 179 1.92 -13.85 5.71
CA LEU A 179 3.31 -13.61 6.09
C LEU A 179 4.16 -13.62 4.82
N PHE A 180 5.02 -12.61 4.65
CA PHE A 180 5.85 -12.46 3.45
C PHE A 180 7.28 -12.07 3.80
N ASP A 181 8.21 -12.42 2.90
CA ASP A 181 9.57 -11.88 2.90
C ASP A 181 9.64 -10.67 1.95
N PHE A 182 9.69 -9.47 2.52
CA PHE A 182 9.82 -8.23 1.77
C PHE A 182 11.29 -7.97 1.39
N PRO A 183 11.63 -7.90 0.09
CA PRO A 183 12.98 -7.57 -0.36
C PRO A 183 13.23 -6.06 -0.22
N ILE A 184 14.20 -5.68 0.59
CA ILE A 184 14.69 -4.32 0.69
C ILE A 184 16.07 -4.26 0.01
N PRO A 185 16.22 -3.52 -1.09
CA PRO A 185 17.54 -3.28 -1.69
C PRO A 185 18.48 -2.63 -0.67
N ALA A 186 19.75 -3.04 -0.63
CA ALA A 186 20.74 -2.36 0.19
C ALA A 186 20.87 -0.89 -0.23
N SER A 187 20.73 0.02 0.73
CA SER A 187 20.80 1.46 0.53
C SER A 187 22.20 2.07 0.73
N MET A 188 23.25 1.23 0.76
CA MET A 188 24.64 1.68 0.95
C MET A 188 25.36 1.88 -0.39
N PRO A 189 26.04 3.03 -0.62
CA PRO A 189 26.74 3.35 -1.88
C PRO A 189 27.79 2.32 -2.31
N HIS A 190 28.36 1.57 -1.36
CA HIS A 190 29.51 0.68 -1.58
C HIS A 190 29.18 -0.82 -1.50
N HIS A 191 27.90 -1.20 -1.34
CA HIS A 191 27.47 -2.60 -1.34
C HIS A 191 26.34 -2.80 -2.34
N ARG A 192 26.68 -2.89 -3.63
CA ARG A 192 25.74 -3.03 -4.76
C ARG A 192 24.96 -4.36 -4.82
N SER A 193 25.15 -5.32 -3.92
CA SER A 193 24.75 -6.72 -4.20
C SER A 193 23.98 -7.50 -3.12
N ARG A 194 23.59 -6.92 -1.97
CA ARG A 194 22.77 -7.65 -0.97
C ARG A 194 21.36 -7.09 -0.87
N ILE A 195 20.38 -7.85 -1.35
CA ILE A 195 18.97 -7.67 -0.98
C ILE A 195 18.80 -8.19 0.45
N ARG A 196 18.39 -7.33 1.38
CA ARG A 196 17.98 -7.76 2.72
C ARG A 196 16.52 -8.14 2.67
N ARG A 197 16.18 -9.35 3.15
CA ARG A 197 14.78 -9.75 3.32
C ARG A 197 14.31 -9.40 4.73
N VAL A 198 13.16 -8.74 4.83
CA VAL A 198 12.49 -8.40 6.09
C VAL A 198 11.16 -9.15 6.11
N ARG A 199 10.88 -9.84 7.22
CA ARG A 199 9.56 -10.45 7.42
C ARG A 199 8.52 -9.36 7.65
N VAL A 200 7.43 -9.45 6.91
CA VAL A 200 6.28 -8.55 7.02
C VAL A 200 5.00 -9.36 7.21
N ASP A 201 4.10 -8.78 7.99
CA ASP A 201 2.76 -9.27 8.27
C ASP A 201 1.80 -8.55 7.32
N LEU A 202 1.01 -9.30 6.58
CA LEU A 202 -0.14 -8.75 5.86
C LEU A 202 -1.34 -8.80 6.80
N ILE A 203 -1.92 -7.64 7.10
CA ILE A 203 -3.01 -7.49 8.07
C ILE A 203 -4.25 -6.91 7.40
N GLU A 204 -5.41 -7.28 7.93
CA GLU A 204 -6.70 -6.65 7.68
C GLU A 204 -7.14 -5.94 8.97
N LEU A 205 -7.53 -4.68 8.84
CA LEU A 205 -8.25 -3.92 9.86
C LEU A 205 -9.69 -3.72 9.39
N SER A 206 -10.67 -4.14 10.17
CA SER A 206 -12.10 -3.94 9.87
C SER A 206 -12.88 -3.65 11.15
N GLY A 207 -14.13 -3.19 11.05
CA GLY A 207 -14.94 -2.81 12.21
C GLY A 207 -14.94 -3.88 13.31
N ALA A 208 -14.80 -3.46 14.56
CA ALA A 208 -14.90 -4.38 15.70
C ALA A 208 -16.31 -4.98 15.76
N GLN A 209 -16.41 -6.32 15.76
CA GLN A 209 -17.65 -7.03 16.10
C GLN A 209 -17.93 -6.90 17.60
#